data_AF-A0A9D1MS07-F1
#
_entry.id   AF-A0A9D1MS07-F1
#
_cell.length_a   1.000
_cell.length_b   1.000
_cell.length_c   1.000
_cell.angle_alpha   90.00
_cell.angle_beta   90.00
_cell.angle_gamma   90.00
#
_symmetry.space_group_name_H-M   'P 1'
#
loop_
_entity.id
_entity.type
_entity.pdbx_description
1 polymer ?
#
loop_
_entity_poly.entity_id
_entity_poly.type
_entity_poly.pdbx_seq_one_letter_code
_entity_poly.pdbx_strand_id
1 'polypeptide(L)'
;MKQESGRSMIEMMGVLAIMGVITVGAIAAISSAMKSQKVNTVNDEVLQMVMQVKQLFGGYDDFSNINNATIFGAIGMSNKNPYGGTYEISVNPSNSRQFIVTINGLSQSECDAFVVKAWEGSVGYEMSGRTQSGASGSCDNPNGENFVQITYGE
;
A
#
# COMPACT_ATOMS: atom_id res chain seq x y z
N MET A 1 4.74 24.58 62.19
CA MET A 1 4.16 23.51 61.34
C MET A 1 4.62 23.79 59.92
N LYS A 2 5.57 22.99 59.41
CA LYS A 2 6.32 23.26 58.17
C LYS A 2 5.59 22.60 57.02
N GLN A 3 5.20 23.38 56.01
CA GLN A 3 4.43 22.94 54.84
C GLN A 3 5.12 21.79 54.10
N GLU A 4 4.52 20.59 54.12
CA GLU A 4 4.83 19.49 53.19
C GLU A 4 3.94 19.51 51.93
N SER A 5 3.03 20.49 51.81
CA SER A 5 2.06 20.56 50.70
C SER A 5 2.67 20.88 49.32
N GLY A 6 3.97 21.21 49.23
CA GLY A 6 4.63 21.58 47.97
C GLY A 6 5.40 20.45 47.27
N ARG A 7 5.85 19.41 48.00
CA ARG A 7 6.74 18.37 47.46
C ARG A 7 5.97 17.25 46.75
N SER A 8 4.76 16.94 47.23
CA SER A 8 3.93 15.88 46.65
C SER A 8 3.29 16.30 45.32
N MET A 9 3.08 17.60 45.10
CA MET A 9 2.51 18.10 43.86
C MET A 9 3.50 17.95 42.70
N ILE A 10 4.79 18.25 42.92
CA ILE A 10 5.81 18.15 41.86
C ILE A 10 6.15 16.70 41.49
N GLU A 11 6.11 15.78 42.47
CA GLU A 11 6.25 14.34 42.21
C GLU A 11 5.13 13.81 41.32
N MET A 12 3.90 14.25 41.55
CA MET A 12 2.76 13.86 40.71
C MET A 12 2.79 14.56 39.35
N MET A 13 3.27 15.81 39.27
CA MET A 13 3.50 16.49 37.99
C MET A 13 4.57 15.80 37.14
N GLY A 14 5.62 15.25 37.76
CA GLY A 14 6.66 14.50 37.07
C GLY A 14 6.14 13.23 36.40
N VAL A 15 5.29 12.47 37.12
CA VAL A 15 4.66 11.26 36.55
C VAL A 15 3.68 11.62 35.44
N LEU A 16 2.90 12.69 35.60
CA LEU A 16 1.98 13.15 34.55
C LEU A 16 2.71 13.64 33.30
N ALA A 17 3.85 14.30 33.45
CA ALA A 17 4.68 14.73 32.33
C ALA A 17 5.23 13.51 31.55
N ILE A 18 5.71 12.48 32.26
CA ILE A 18 6.18 11.24 31.64
C ILE A 18 5.02 10.52 30.93
N MET A 19 3.85 10.40 31.59
CA MET A 19 2.67 9.80 30.97
C MET A 19 2.23 10.54 29.71
N GLY A 20 2.29 11.88 29.71
CA GLY A 20 1.98 12.72 28.55
C GLY A 20 2.93 12.48 27.37
N VAL A 21 4.23 12.35 27.63
CA VAL A 21 5.23 12.07 26.58
C VAL A 21 5.08 10.64 26.04
N ILE A 22 4.85 9.66 26.91
CA ILE A 22 4.62 8.25 26.49
C ILE A 22 3.36 8.15 25.63
N THR A 23 2.26 8.83 25.98
CA THR A 23 1.03 8.76 25.18
C THR A 23 1.24 9.33 23.78
N VAL A 24 1.86 10.49 23.63
CA VAL A 24 2.13 11.08 22.32
C VAL A 24 3.11 10.23 21.51
N GLY A 25 4.18 9.71 22.15
CA GLY A 25 5.15 8.83 21.51
C GLY A 25 4.54 7.49 21.06
N ALA A 26 3.70 6.87 21.90
CA ALA A 26 3.04 5.61 21.58
C ALA A 26 2.03 5.77 20.43
N ILE A 27 1.25 6.84 20.40
CA ILE A 27 0.27 7.10 19.33
C ILE A 27 0.98 7.27 17.98
N ALA A 28 2.10 7.99 17.94
CA ALA A 28 2.90 8.17 16.72
C ALA A 28 3.58 6.85 16.27
N ALA A 29 4.04 6.03 17.21
CA ALA A 29 4.60 4.72 16.88
C ALA A 29 3.56 3.76 16.30
N ILE A 30 2.36 3.73 16.90
CA ILE A 30 1.25 2.88 16.44
C ILE A 30 0.79 3.30 15.04
N SER A 31 0.68 4.60 14.76
CA SER A 31 0.28 5.08 13.43
C SER A 31 1.27 4.69 12.32
N SER A 32 2.58 4.74 12.61
CA SER A 32 3.60 4.26 11.69
C SER A 32 3.54 2.75 11.48
N ALA A 33 3.29 1.97 12.54
CA ALA A 33 3.16 0.52 12.44
C ALA A 33 1.92 0.12 11.62
N MET A 34 0.80 0.81 11.80
CA MET A 34 -0.42 0.60 11.02
C MET A 34 -0.20 0.87 9.53
N LYS A 35 0.58 1.90 9.19
CA LYS A 35 0.95 2.18 7.79
C LYS A 35 1.71 1.01 7.16
N SER A 36 2.75 0.52 7.84
CA SER A 36 3.53 -0.63 7.36
C SER A 36 2.71 -1.91 7.26
N GLN A 37 1.78 -2.14 8.20
CA GLN A 37 0.90 -3.29 8.17
C GLN A 37 0.00 -3.26 6.93
N LYS A 38 -0.66 -2.13 6.65
CA LYS A 38 -1.49 -1.98 5.44
C LYS A 38 -0.70 -2.20 4.15
N VAL A 39 0.52 -1.65 4.07
CA VAL A 39 1.39 -1.86 2.91
C VAL A 39 1.70 -3.35 2.71
N ASN A 40 2.01 -4.08 3.78
CA ASN A 40 2.27 -5.52 3.69
C ASN A 40 0.99 -6.29 3.31
N THR A 41 -0.17 -5.95 3.88
CA THR A 41 -1.46 -6.56 3.48
C THR A 41 -1.73 -6.37 1.99
N VAL A 42 -1.50 -5.17 1.45
CA VAL A 42 -1.65 -4.93 0.01
C VAL A 42 -0.65 -5.75 -0.80
N ASN A 43 0.58 -5.93 -0.32
CA ASN A 43 1.55 -6.77 -1.00
C ASN A 43 1.08 -8.24 -1.05
N ASP A 44 0.58 -8.77 0.06
CA ASP A 44 0.05 -10.13 0.13
C ASP A 44 -1.18 -10.30 -0.78
N GLU A 45 -2.10 -9.33 -0.79
CA GLU A 45 -3.27 -9.32 -1.68
C GLU A 45 -2.85 -9.29 -3.16
N VAL A 46 -1.86 -8.47 -3.53
CA VAL A 46 -1.34 -8.40 -4.90
C VAL A 46 -0.70 -9.72 -5.32
N LEU A 47 0.12 -10.34 -4.47
CA LEU A 47 0.71 -11.65 -4.74
C LEU A 47 -0.36 -12.72 -4.92
N GLN A 48 -1.38 -12.71 -4.06
CA GLN A 48 -2.51 -13.62 -4.18
C GLN A 48 -3.27 -13.43 -5.50
N MET A 49 -3.57 -12.17 -5.88
CA MET A 49 -4.20 -11.85 -7.17
C MET A 49 -3.36 -12.38 -8.33
N VAL A 50 -2.05 -12.11 -8.33
CA VAL A 50 -1.12 -12.55 -9.38
C VAL A 50 -1.11 -14.07 -9.50
N MET A 51 -1.05 -14.80 -8.38
CA MET A 51 -1.07 -16.26 -8.40
C MET A 51 -2.39 -16.80 -8.94
N GLN A 52 -3.53 -16.27 -8.51
CA GLN A 52 -4.84 -16.72 -8.95
C GLN A 52 -5.11 -16.37 -10.42
N VAL A 53 -4.70 -15.18 -10.88
CA VAL A 53 -4.75 -14.81 -12.30
C VAL A 53 -3.90 -15.79 -13.11
N LYS A 54 -2.64 -16.04 -12.72
CA LYS A 54 -1.78 -17.02 -13.40
C LYS A 54 -2.39 -18.43 -13.42
N GLN A 55 -3.07 -18.84 -12.35
CA GLN A 55 -3.76 -20.13 -12.26
C GLN A 55 -4.99 -20.19 -13.18
N LEU A 56 -5.82 -19.15 -13.24
CA LEU A 56 -7.00 -19.10 -14.11
C LEU A 56 -6.62 -19.16 -15.59
N PHE A 57 -5.55 -18.45 -15.95
CA PHE A 57 -5.02 -18.45 -17.31
C PHE A 57 -4.03 -19.60 -17.53
N GLY A 58 -4.02 -20.65 -16.70
CA GLY A 58 -3.32 -21.91 -16.98
C GLY A 58 -1.83 -21.82 -17.32
N GLY A 59 -1.15 -20.74 -16.91
CA GLY A 59 0.24 -20.46 -17.33
C GLY A 59 0.40 -20.07 -18.81
N TYR A 60 -0.68 -19.72 -19.52
CA TYR A 60 -0.64 -19.31 -20.92
C TYR A 60 0.07 -17.96 -21.11
N ASP A 61 0.71 -17.86 -22.27
CA ASP A 61 1.37 -16.67 -22.80
C ASP A 61 0.39 -15.53 -23.16
N ASP A 62 -0.92 -15.62 -22.88
CA ASP A 62 -1.85 -14.58 -23.34
C ASP A 62 -2.92 -14.22 -22.30
N PHE A 63 -2.86 -12.98 -21.85
CA PHE A 63 -3.76 -12.34 -20.90
C PHE A 63 -4.77 -11.41 -21.59
N SER A 64 -4.87 -11.44 -22.92
CA SER A 64 -5.78 -10.63 -23.74
C SER A 64 -7.26 -10.69 -23.32
N ASN A 65 -7.69 -11.80 -22.71
CA ASN A 65 -9.07 -12.01 -22.26
C ASN A 65 -9.33 -11.55 -20.82
N ILE A 66 -8.38 -10.86 -20.17
CA ILE A 66 -8.63 -10.25 -18.87
C ILE A 66 -9.69 -9.16 -19.02
N ASN A 67 -10.79 -9.34 -18.29
CA ASN A 67 -11.81 -8.32 -18.12
C ASN A 67 -11.89 -7.92 -16.64
N ASN A 68 -11.58 -6.65 -16.37
CA ASN A 68 -11.55 -6.07 -15.03
C ASN A 68 -12.87 -6.28 -14.25
N ALA A 69 -14.02 -6.32 -14.94
CA ALA A 69 -15.32 -6.48 -14.29
C ALA A 69 -15.58 -7.91 -13.80
N THR A 70 -15.03 -8.92 -14.47
CA THR A 70 -15.32 -10.34 -14.18
C THR A 70 -14.17 -11.05 -13.48
N ILE A 71 -12.93 -10.57 -13.64
CA ILE A 71 -11.73 -11.25 -13.13
C ILE A 71 -11.75 -11.40 -11.62
N PHE A 72 -12.19 -10.38 -10.88
CA PHE A 72 -12.29 -10.42 -9.42
C PHE A 72 -13.29 -11.47 -8.92
N GLY A 73 -14.42 -11.63 -9.62
CA GLY A 73 -15.37 -12.69 -9.34
C GLY A 73 -14.81 -14.09 -9.66
N ALA A 74 -14.00 -14.20 -10.72
CA ALA A 74 -13.38 -15.46 -11.12
C ALA A 74 -12.25 -15.92 -10.17
N ILE A 75 -11.44 -14.99 -9.67
CA ILE A 75 -10.38 -15.28 -8.68
C ILE A 75 -10.94 -15.38 -7.24
N GLY A 76 -12.17 -14.88 -7.01
CA GLY A 76 -12.81 -14.91 -5.70
C GLY A 76 -12.26 -13.87 -4.73
N MET A 77 -11.84 -12.70 -5.24
CA MET A 77 -11.32 -11.58 -4.44
C MET A 77 -12.15 -10.32 -4.63
N SER A 78 -12.12 -9.43 -3.65
CA SER A 78 -12.72 -8.10 -3.76
C SER A 78 -11.81 -7.17 -4.56
N ASN A 79 -12.39 -6.28 -5.37
CA ASN A 79 -11.64 -5.22 -6.06
C ASN A 79 -11.39 -4.00 -5.16
N LYS A 80 -11.69 -4.06 -3.86
CA LYS A 80 -11.49 -2.96 -2.91
C LYS A 80 -10.16 -3.10 -2.19
N ASN A 81 -9.40 -2.01 -2.12
CA ASN A 81 -8.14 -2.00 -1.38
C ASN A 81 -8.34 -1.45 0.07
N PRO A 82 -7.40 -1.73 0.99
CA PRO A 82 -7.43 -1.26 2.39
C PRO A 82 -7.33 0.27 2.59
N TYR A 83 -7.12 1.02 1.50
CA TYR A 83 -7.02 2.48 1.49
C TYR A 83 -8.33 3.15 1.04
N GLY A 84 -9.36 2.37 0.66
CA GLY A 84 -10.66 2.87 0.22
C GLY A 84 -10.77 3.04 -1.30
N GLY A 85 -9.69 2.82 -2.03
CA GLY A 85 -9.68 2.76 -3.48
C GLY A 85 -9.96 1.36 -4.03
N THR A 86 -9.54 1.11 -5.26
CA THR A 86 -9.78 -0.15 -5.96
C THR A 86 -8.52 -0.77 -6.54
N TYR A 87 -8.54 -2.09 -6.69
CA TYR A 87 -7.63 -2.83 -7.55
C TYR A 87 -8.25 -2.92 -8.94
N GLU A 88 -7.41 -2.78 -9.97
CA GLU A 88 -7.78 -3.03 -11.35
C GLU A 88 -6.75 -3.94 -12.00
N ILE A 89 -7.22 -4.87 -12.82
CA ILE A 89 -6.36 -5.80 -13.55
C ILE A 89 -6.65 -5.62 -15.03
N SER A 90 -5.59 -5.35 -15.80
CA SER A 90 -5.66 -5.12 -17.24
C SER A 90 -4.53 -5.83 -17.96
N VAL A 91 -4.70 -6.13 -19.23
CA VAL A 91 -3.61 -6.64 -20.08
C VAL A 91 -2.68 -5.49 -20.49
N ASN A 92 -1.37 -5.75 -20.56
CA ASN A 92 -0.44 -4.76 -21.10
C ASN A 92 -0.71 -4.61 -22.62
N PRO A 93 -1.04 -3.40 -23.12
CA PRO A 93 -1.37 -3.20 -24.53
C PRO A 93 -0.19 -3.47 -25.47
N SER A 94 1.05 -3.43 -24.96
CA SER A 94 2.26 -3.65 -25.76
C SER A 94 2.71 -5.11 -25.78
N ASN A 95 2.28 -5.90 -24.79
CA ASN A 95 2.63 -7.31 -24.68
C ASN A 95 1.48 -8.06 -24.00
N SER A 96 0.73 -8.85 -24.76
CA SER A 96 -0.41 -9.58 -24.21
C SER A 96 0.00 -10.73 -23.29
N ARG A 97 1.28 -11.12 -23.29
CA ARG A 97 1.90 -12.03 -22.30
C ARG A 97 2.17 -11.36 -20.95
N GLN A 98 1.80 -10.09 -20.80
CA GLN A 98 1.92 -9.35 -19.57
C GLN A 98 0.58 -8.77 -19.15
N PHE A 99 0.36 -8.72 -17.84
CA PHE A 99 -0.79 -8.06 -17.24
C PHE A 99 -0.32 -7.08 -16.16
N ILE A 100 -1.15 -6.08 -15.93
CA ILE A 100 -0.88 -4.96 -15.05
C ILE A 100 -1.91 -4.97 -13.93
N VAL A 101 -1.42 -5.01 -12.70
CA VAL A 101 -2.21 -4.77 -11.48
C VAL A 101 -2.06 -3.31 -11.12
N THR A 102 -3.18 -2.58 -11.09
CA THR A 102 -3.23 -1.17 -10.71
C THR A 102 -3.88 -1.04 -9.35
N ILE A 103 -3.25 -0.28 -8.46
CA ILE A 103 -3.76 0.09 -7.14
C ILE A 103 -4.17 1.55 -7.22
N ASN A 104 -5.47 1.84 -7.20
CA ASN A 104 -6.03 3.18 -7.32
C ASN A 104 -6.43 3.78 -5.97
N GLY A 105 -6.65 5.10 -5.94
CA GLY A 105 -7.20 5.81 -4.78
C GLY A 105 -6.24 5.91 -3.60
N LEU A 106 -4.94 6.05 -3.89
CA LEU A 106 -3.91 6.24 -2.86
C LEU A 106 -3.69 7.73 -2.61
N SER A 107 -3.53 8.14 -1.36
CA SER A 107 -2.94 9.46 -1.06
C SER A 107 -1.46 9.50 -1.44
N GLN A 108 -0.89 10.70 -1.55
CA GLN A 108 0.55 10.88 -1.84
C GLN A 108 1.42 10.09 -0.85
N SER A 109 1.15 10.22 0.44
CA SER A 109 1.93 9.54 1.49
C SER A 109 1.83 8.01 1.46
N GLU A 110 0.71 7.47 0.96
CA GLU A 110 0.49 6.02 0.82
C GLU A 110 1.17 5.49 -0.43
N CYS A 111 1.10 6.21 -1.54
CA CYS A 111 1.81 5.89 -2.77
C CYS A 111 3.34 5.91 -2.54
N ASP A 112 3.87 6.90 -1.81
CA ASP A 112 5.29 6.97 -1.44
C ASP A 112 5.75 5.75 -0.63
N ALA A 113 4.84 5.15 0.15
CA ALA A 113 5.16 3.96 0.94
C ALA A 113 5.43 2.71 0.07
N PHE A 114 4.95 2.72 -1.17
CA PHE A 114 5.17 1.64 -2.14
C PHE A 114 6.43 1.84 -2.99
N VAL A 115 7.01 3.06 -3.06
CA VAL A 115 8.20 3.38 -3.87
C VAL A 115 9.40 2.49 -3.53
N VAL A 116 9.54 2.15 -2.25
CA VAL A 116 10.66 1.36 -1.73
C VAL A 116 10.42 -0.16 -1.76
N LYS A 117 9.23 -0.61 -2.19
CA LYS A 117 8.87 -2.02 -2.16
C LYS A 117 9.22 -2.70 -3.48
N ALA A 118 10.01 -3.77 -3.39
CA ALA A 118 10.19 -4.69 -4.50
C ALA A 118 8.93 -5.54 -4.64
N TRP A 119 8.30 -5.51 -5.81
CA TRP A 119 7.17 -6.37 -6.15
C TRP A 119 7.71 -7.69 -6.69
N GLU A 120 7.66 -8.74 -5.87
CA GLU A 120 8.23 -10.04 -6.21
C GLU A 120 7.60 -10.61 -7.49
N GLY A 121 8.44 -11.04 -8.44
CA GLY A 121 7.99 -11.60 -9.72
C GLY A 121 7.39 -10.60 -10.71
N SER A 122 7.47 -9.28 -10.43
CA SER A 122 7.12 -8.23 -11.38
C SER A 122 8.25 -7.98 -12.38
N VAL A 123 7.90 -7.61 -13.62
CA VAL A 123 8.86 -7.13 -14.63
C VAL A 123 9.14 -5.63 -14.50
N GLY A 124 8.25 -4.91 -13.83
CA GLY A 124 8.39 -3.49 -13.59
C GLY A 124 7.18 -2.93 -12.85
N TYR A 125 7.32 -1.70 -12.39
CA TYR A 125 6.22 -0.94 -11.80
C TYR A 125 6.31 0.53 -12.23
N GLU A 126 5.16 1.18 -12.26
CA GLU A 126 4.99 2.60 -12.53
C GLU A 126 4.13 3.23 -11.44
N MET A 127 4.34 4.51 -11.19
CA MET A 127 3.56 5.28 -10.23
C MET A 127 3.02 6.55 -10.88
N SER A 128 1.90 7.04 -10.37
CA SER A 128 1.25 8.26 -10.84
C SER A 128 2.19 9.46 -10.72
N GLY A 129 2.66 10.00 -11.85
CA GLY A 129 3.66 11.09 -11.91
C GLY A 129 4.90 10.78 -12.75
N ARG A 130 5.04 9.54 -13.25
CA ARG A 130 6.04 9.05 -14.24
C ARG A 130 7.52 9.36 -13.94
N THR A 131 8.24 8.37 -13.42
CA THR A 131 9.49 7.89 -14.04
C THR A 131 9.70 6.40 -13.74
N GLN A 132 9.84 5.59 -14.79
CA GLN A 132 10.27 4.19 -14.72
C GLN A 132 11.76 4.09 -14.36
N SER A 133 12.10 2.98 -13.69
CA SER A 133 13.44 2.45 -13.47
C SER A 133 14.30 3.22 -12.46
N GLY A 134 14.42 2.64 -11.25
CA GLY A 134 15.36 3.08 -10.22
C GLY A 134 14.81 4.13 -9.26
N ALA A 135 14.09 3.69 -8.23
CA ALA A 135 13.96 4.36 -6.93
C ALA A 135 13.57 5.86 -6.89
N SER A 136 12.85 6.38 -7.89
CA SER A 136 12.38 7.78 -7.89
C SER A 136 11.09 7.96 -8.70
N GLY A 137 10.00 7.30 -8.28
CA GLY A 137 8.65 7.66 -8.70
C GLY A 137 8.13 8.80 -7.83
N SER A 138 7.62 9.88 -8.43
CA SER A 138 6.96 10.96 -7.70
C SER A 138 5.46 10.68 -7.68
N CYS A 139 4.88 10.43 -6.51
CA CYS A 139 3.44 10.25 -6.29
C CYS A 139 2.70 11.59 -6.27
N ASP A 140 2.81 12.33 -7.38
CA ASP A 140 2.32 13.70 -7.51
C ASP A 140 1.31 13.79 -8.65
N ASN A 141 0.19 13.07 -8.51
CA ASN A 141 -0.93 13.27 -9.40
C ASN A 141 -1.64 14.60 -9.06
N PRO A 142 -1.76 15.56 -9.99
CA PRO A 142 -2.40 16.85 -9.74
C PRO A 142 -3.85 16.78 -9.27
N ASN A 143 -4.53 15.64 -9.46
CA ASN A 143 -5.89 15.40 -8.98
C ASN A 143 -5.97 14.85 -7.54
N GLY A 144 -4.84 14.62 -6.87
CA GLY A 144 -4.77 14.12 -5.49
C GLY A 144 -4.97 12.61 -5.32
N GLU A 145 -5.43 11.91 -6.36
CA GLU A 145 -5.57 10.45 -6.36
C GLU A 145 -4.38 9.80 -7.06
N ASN A 146 -3.48 9.20 -6.29
CA ASN A 146 -2.32 8.50 -6.81
C ASN A 146 -2.64 7.04 -7.09
N PHE A 147 -1.85 6.44 -7.99
CA PHE A 147 -1.95 5.03 -8.32
C PHE A 147 -0.58 4.39 -8.47
N VAL A 148 -0.52 3.06 -8.26
CA VAL A 148 0.66 2.24 -8.49
C VAL A 148 0.29 1.12 -9.47
N GLN A 149 0.99 1.04 -10.59
CA GLN A 149 0.85 0.01 -11.60
C GLN A 149 2.01 -0.96 -11.52
N ILE A 150 1.73 -2.24 -11.49
CA ILE A 150 2.73 -3.29 -11.37
C ILE A 150 2.51 -4.27 -12.50
N THR A 151 3.55 -4.47 -13.31
CA THR A 151 3.48 -5.32 -14.49
C THR A 151 4.06 -6.70 -14.16
N TYR A 152 3.33 -7.75 -14.53
CA TYR A 152 3.67 -9.15 -14.31
C TYR A 152 3.56 -9.93 -15.62
N GLY A 153 4.35 -11.00 -15.76
CA GLY A 153 4.40 -11.84 -16.97
C GLY A 153 5.76 -11.76 -17.66
N GLU A 154 5.92 -12.47 -18.77
CA GLU A 154 7.17 -12.50 -19.56
C GLU A 154 6.89 -12.25 -21.05
#